data_AF-A0A645ANZ8-F1
#
_entry.id   AF-A0A645ANZ8-F1
#
_cell.length_a   1.000
_cell.length_b   1.000
_cell.length_c   1.000
_cell.angle_alpha   90.00
_cell.angle_beta   90.00
_cell.angle_gamma   90.00
#
_symmetry.space_group_name_H-M   'P 1'
#
loop_
_entity.id
_entity.type
_entity.pdbx_description
1 polymer ?
#
loop_
_entity_poly.entity_id
_entity_poly.type
_entity_poly.pdbx_seq_one_letter_code
_entity_poly.pdbx_strand_id
1 'polypeptide(L)'
;MTLDGIKKTLTFSEKTYLSSQDVVNELNSLLSASFGAGRVDLSLNNDSVTLSSKNSILSISLTETAENNPTGILDFGGYATNRLDLVSALASSGFSSSPASDPDTGIAFKINGVSFSFSSDDSVSKIMNGINSSSAGIKVSYSQLEDKFTLVSDDTGVASSVSFEDTAGSLMNSMFGTGVLKSGTDAVIKLNMYGSSEPSDQITVTRSTNAFDLNGSTVKLLGKAAGDTAENISIGLNYDVDSIADKISSFISDYNELLGSLTTLTSEKVYKDYDPLTDDEKEKLSENEIKTWTEQAKSGTLRNDTYLTSIETDLRSSIYSTISGLGSLSSIGITTGLYSEKGKLYIDKDKLRAALSKDAEGTLEMFTKESDISYSLYSTPEQQETRFNENGVLSRISDIIKKNLSNVGKKGALITLVGSPDSSYNAETEYSKRINALDTKIDFMEEKLTSEEDRYWRQFTTMESATAKMNSQSSYITQLFSSNKN
;
A
#
# COMPACT_ATOMS: atom_id res chain seq x y z
N MET A 1 -6.60 -54.54 2.11
CA MET A 1 -7.28 -53.69 3.11
C MET A 1 -6.32 -52.64 3.64
N THR A 2 -6.80 -51.47 3.99
CA THR A 2 -6.02 -50.37 4.56
C THR A 2 -6.69 -49.93 5.85
N LEU A 3 -5.92 -49.78 6.92
CA LEU A 3 -6.37 -49.24 8.20
C LEU A 3 -5.46 -48.07 8.58
N ASP A 4 -6.02 -46.87 8.73
CA ASP A 4 -5.29 -45.64 9.09
C ASP A 4 -4.06 -45.40 8.20
N GLY A 5 -4.21 -45.64 6.89
CA GLY A 5 -3.15 -45.49 5.89
C GLY A 5 -2.19 -46.68 5.77
N ILE A 6 -2.22 -47.66 6.68
CA ILE A 6 -1.41 -48.87 6.60
C ILE A 6 -2.12 -49.88 5.70
N LYS A 7 -1.54 -50.16 4.52
CA LYS A 7 -2.06 -51.16 3.58
C LYS A 7 -1.49 -52.55 3.85
N LYS A 8 -2.37 -53.55 3.96
CA LYS A 8 -2.03 -54.98 4.07
C LYS A 8 -2.89 -55.82 3.14
N THR A 9 -2.28 -56.85 2.55
CA THR A 9 -3.00 -57.89 1.81
C THR A 9 -3.42 -58.97 2.81
N LEU A 10 -4.70 -59.33 2.81
CA LEU A 10 -5.23 -60.42 3.62
C LEU A 10 -5.46 -61.60 2.68
N THR A 11 -4.83 -62.74 2.98
CA THR A 11 -4.92 -63.95 2.16
C THR A 11 -5.69 -65.00 2.94
N PHE A 12 -6.84 -65.41 2.41
CA PHE A 12 -7.62 -66.51 2.95
C PHE A 12 -6.94 -67.85 2.64
N SER A 13 -7.09 -68.81 3.54
CA SER A 13 -6.59 -70.16 3.40
C SER A 13 -7.36 -70.91 2.31
N GLU A 14 -6.66 -71.70 1.51
CA GLU A 14 -7.27 -72.58 0.50
C GLU A 14 -7.97 -73.77 1.17
N LYS A 15 -9.24 -73.59 1.53
CA LYS A 15 -10.11 -74.63 2.12
C LYS A 15 -11.57 -74.38 1.79
N THR A 16 -12.41 -75.40 1.99
CA THR A 16 -13.87 -75.25 1.93
C THR A 16 -14.37 -74.59 3.22
N TYR A 17 -15.10 -73.47 3.10
CA TYR A 17 -15.80 -72.82 4.20
C TYR A 17 -17.23 -73.37 4.27
N LEU A 18 -17.64 -73.90 5.43
CA LEU A 18 -18.94 -74.59 5.57
C LEU A 18 -20.05 -73.64 6.02
N SER A 19 -19.70 -72.45 6.53
CA SER A 19 -20.62 -71.42 6.99
C SER A 19 -20.03 -70.01 6.85
N SER A 20 -20.89 -69.00 6.81
CA SER A 20 -20.51 -67.57 6.86
C SER A 20 -19.71 -67.23 8.14
N GLN A 21 -19.93 -67.98 9.23
CA GLN A 21 -19.16 -67.83 10.47
C GLN A 21 -17.70 -68.29 10.32
N ASP A 22 -17.43 -69.33 9.51
CA ASP A 22 -16.05 -69.79 9.25
C ASP A 22 -15.24 -68.70 8.54
N VAL A 23 -15.89 -67.99 7.62
CA VAL A 23 -15.31 -66.85 6.88
C VAL A 23 -15.02 -65.69 7.83
N VAL A 24 -15.97 -65.33 8.71
CA VAL A 24 -15.80 -64.25 9.70
C VAL A 24 -14.69 -64.56 10.70
N ASN A 25 -14.59 -65.80 11.18
CA ASN A 25 -13.54 -66.23 12.10
C ASN A 25 -12.16 -66.08 11.48
N GLU A 26 -12.01 -66.49 10.22
CA GLU A 26 -10.74 -66.34 9.50
C GLU A 26 -10.42 -64.89 9.20
N LEU A 27 -11.39 -64.10 8.72
CA LEU A 27 -11.21 -62.68 8.48
C LEU A 27 -10.77 -61.95 9.76
N ASN A 28 -11.41 -62.24 10.90
CA ASN A 28 -11.02 -61.66 12.19
C ASN A 28 -9.59 -62.05 12.60
N SER A 29 -9.18 -63.30 12.37
CA SER A 29 -7.81 -63.75 12.61
C SER A 29 -6.79 -63.01 11.73
N LEU A 30 -7.09 -62.87 10.43
CA LEU A 30 -6.24 -62.15 9.47
C LEU A 30 -6.12 -60.66 9.82
N LEU A 31 -7.22 -60.04 10.23
CA LEU A 31 -7.24 -58.64 10.68
C LEU A 31 -6.42 -58.44 11.95
N SER A 32 -6.63 -59.31 12.94
CA SER A 32 -5.89 -59.27 14.21
C SER A 32 -4.39 -59.48 14.00
N ALA A 33 -3.99 -60.38 13.10
CA ALA A 33 -2.59 -60.60 12.76
C ALA A 33 -1.96 -59.43 11.98
N SER A 34 -2.73 -58.79 11.08
CA SER A 34 -2.22 -57.75 10.19
C SER A 34 -2.19 -56.36 10.83
N PHE A 35 -3.15 -56.06 11.70
CA PHE A 35 -3.38 -54.72 12.25
C PHE A 35 -3.42 -54.67 13.79
N GLY A 36 -3.40 -55.83 14.46
CA GLY A 36 -3.54 -55.96 15.91
C GLY A 36 -5.00 -56.25 16.32
N ALA A 37 -5.16 -57.01 17.41
CA ALA A 37 -6.47 -57.40 17.92
C ALA A 37 -7.30 -56.19 18.40
N GLY A 38 -8.62 -56.23 18.17
CA GLY A 38 -9.57 -55.21 18.66
C GLY A 38 -9.56 -53.86 17.92
N ARG A 39 -8.91 -53.79 16.77
CA ARG A 39 -8.85 -52.57 15.92
C ARG A 39 -10.02 -52.46 14.95
N VAL A 40 -10.52 -53.60 14.49
CA VAL A 40 -11.68 -53.73 13.60
C VAL A 40 -12.58 -54.76 14.23
N ASP A 41 -13.82 -54.36 14.53
CA ASP A 41 -14.85 -55.22 15.08
C ASP A 41 -15.67 -55.81 13.94
N LEU A 42 -15.97 -57.10 14.03
CA LEU A 42 -16.76 -57.82 13.04
C LEU A 42 -18.05 -58.32 13.68
N SER A 43 -19.17 -58.11 12.99
CA SER A 43 -20.44 -58.73 13.35
C SER A 43 -21.06 -59.41 12.15
N LEU A 44 -21.58 -60.62 12.34
CA LEU A 44 -22.31 -61.38 11.34
C LEU A 44 -23.81 -61.26 11.60
N ASN A 45 -24.58 -60.89 10.58
CA ASN A 45 -26.03 -60.92 10.59
C ASN A 45 -26.52 -61.70 9.36
N ASN A 46 -27.01 -62.92 9.60
CA ASN A 46 -27.25 -63.92 8.55
C ASN A 46 -26.00 -64.13 7.70
N ASP A 47 -26.02 -63.70 6.44
CA ASP A 47 -24.88 -63.79 5.51
C ASP A 47 -24.19 -62.44 5.29
N SER A 48 -24.55 -61.39 6.05
CA SER A 48 -23.94 -60.07 5.96
C SER A 48 -22.92 -59.84 7.06
N VAL A 49 -21.68 -59.54 6.68
CA VAL A 49 -20.61 -59.19 7.61
C VAL A 49 -20.49 -57.67 7.68
N THR A 50 -20.65 -57.11 8.87
CA THR A 50 -20.37 -55.69 9.13
C THR A 50 -19.00 -55.55 9.76
N LEU A 51 -18.16 -54.70 9.18
CA LEU A 51 -16.89 -54.27 9.76
C LEU A 51 -17.10 -52.88 10.35
N SER A 52 -16.73 -52.71 11.61
CA SER A 52 -16.78 -51.40 12.27
C SER A 52 -15.44 -51.10 12.94
N SER A 53 -15.12 -49.82 12.96
CA SER A 53 -14.00 -49.31 13.73
C SER A 53 -14.36 -47.90 14.16
N LYS A 54 -14.06 -47.55 15.41
CA LYS A 54 -14.50 -46.29 16.03
C LYS A 54 -13.98 -45.08 15.24
N ASN A 55 -12.75 -44.69 15.52
CA ASN A 55 -12.14 -43.49 14.95
C ASN A 55 -11.14 -43.82 13.83
N SER A 56 -10.97 -45.10 13.49
CA SER A 56 -10.07 -45.51 12.41
C SER A 56 -10.77 -45.50 11.06
N ILE A 57 -9.97 -45.19 10.05
CA ILE A 57 -10.38 -45.19 8.65
C ILE A 57 -10.02 -46.56 8.08
N LEU A 58 -11.04 -47.31 7.73
CA LEU A 58 -10.95 -48.62 7.12
C LEU A 58 -11.31 -48.50 5.64
N SER A 59 -10.42 -48.93 4.76
CA SER A 59 -10.73 -49.08 3.34
C SER A 59 -10.39 -50.47 2.80
N ILE A 60 -11.21 -50.93 1.88
CA ILE A 60 -11.16 -52.24 1.26
C ILE A 60 -10.95 -52.01 -0.23
N SER A 61 -9.93 -52.64 -0.77
CA SER A 61 -9.66 -52.68 -2.21
C SER A 61 -9.50 -54.13 -2.60
N LEU A 62 -10.19 -54.52 -3.66
CA LEU A 62 -10.05 -55.81 -4.31
C LEU A 62 -8.91 -55.72 -5.33
N THR A 63 -8.10 -56.76 -5.45
CA THR A 63 -7.04 -56.85 -6.47
C THR A 63 -7.63 -57.30 -7.81
N GLU A 64 -7.30 -56.61 -8.89
CA GLU A 64 -7.91 -56.77 -10.23
C GLU A 64 -7.54 -58.09 -10.95
N THR A 65 -6.61 -58.87 -10.43
CA THR A 65 -6.20 -60.14 -11.06
C THR A 65 -7.15 -61.27 -10.70
N ALA A 66 -7.72 -61.93 -11.71
CA ALA A 66 -8.70 -63.01 -11.58
C ALA A 66 -8.26 -64.18 -10.66
N GLU A 67 -6.95 -64.43 -10.53
CA GLU A 67 -6.40 -65.54 -9.73
C GLU A 67 -6.44 -65.28 -8.20
N ASN A 68 -6.68 -64.05 -7.75
CA ASN A 68 -6.64 -63.67 -6.32
C ASN A 68 -7.88 -62.89 -5.89
N ASN A 69 -9.03 -63.08 -6.55
CA ASN A 69 -10.25 -62.35 -6.24
C ASN A 69 -11.09 -63.06 -5.15
N PRO A 70 -11.27 -62.46 -3.95
CA PRO A 70 -12.06 -63.07 -2.88
C PRO A 70 -13.58 -62.99 -3.09
N THR A 71 -14.08 -62.48 -4.23
CA THR A 71 -15.54 -62.35 -4.52
C THR A 71 -16.30 -63.67 -4.50
N GLY A 72 -15.61 -64.82 -4.60
CA GLY A 72 -16.24 -66.14 -4.37
C GLY A 72 -16.55 -66.45 -2.90
N ILE A 73 -16.04 -65.65 -1.95
CA ILE A 73 -16.17 -65.83 -0.50
C ILE A 73 -16.79 -64.59 0.16
N LEU A 74 -16.42 -63.38 -0.28
CA LEU A 74 -16.91 -62.10 0.24
C LEU A 74 -17.25 -61.14 -0.89
N ASP A 75 -18.49 -60.68 -0.95
CA ASP A 75 -18.90 -59.55 -1.77
C ASP A 75 -18.96 -58.28 -0.91
N PHE A 76 -18.25 -57.24 -1.34
CA PHE A 76 -18.20 -55.94 -0.67
C PHE A 76 -19.20 -54.93 -1.24
N GLY A 77 -20.03 -55.30 -2.23
CA GLY A 77 -21.20 -54.52 -2.65
C GLY A 77 -20.92 -53.08 -3.10
N GLY A 78 -19.74 -52.83 -3.69
CA GLY A 78 -19.30 -51.48 -4.07
C GLY A 78 -18.77 -50.61 -2.92
N TYR A 79 -18.84 -51.08 -1.67
CA TYR A 79 -18.37 -50.34 -0.50
C TYR A 79 -16.87 -50.52 -0.28
N ALA A 80 -16.13 -49.43 -0.45
CA ALA A 80 -14.67 -49.42 -0.32
C ALA A 80 -14.18 -48.81 1.00
N THR A 81 -15.02 -48.18 1.80
CA THR A 81 -14.59 -47.40 2.99
C THR A 81 -15.69 -47.24 4.03
N ASN A 82 -15.31 -47.12 5.32
CA ASN A 82 -16.21 -46.81 6.44
C ASN A 82 -16.38 -45.30 6.70
N ARG A 83 -15.99 -44.47 5.72
CA ARG A 83 -16.11 -43.02 5.72
C ARG A 83 -16.67 -42.58 4.38
N LEU A 84 -17.40 -41.47 4.40
CA LEU A 84 -17.92 -40.88 3.18
C LEU A 84 -16.79 -40.59 2.18
N ASP A 85 -16.98 -41.02 0.93
CA ASP A 85 -16.10 -40.70 -0.18
C ASP A 85 -16.53 -39.38 -0.82
N LEU A 86 -15.66 -38.37 -0.70
CA LEU A 86 -15.95 -37.03 -1.19
C LEU A 86 -15.73 -36.86 -2.69
N VAL A 87 -15.04 -37.79 -3.35
CA VAL A 87 -14.60 -37.66 -4.74
C VAL A 87 -15.47 -38.48 -5.68
N SER A 88 -15.97 -39.62 -5.22
CA SER A 88 -16.94 -40.42 -5.97
C SER A 88 -18.26 -39.68 -6.20
N ALA A 89 -19.00 -40.10 -7.23
CA ALA A 89 -20.34 -39.61 -7.53
C ALA A 89 -21.24 -39.75 -6.29
N LEU A 90 -22.19 -38.82 -6.12
CA LEU A 90 -23.06 -38.79 -4.95
C LEU A 90 -23.77 -40.13 -4.70
N ALA A 91 -24.25 -40.79 -5.76
CA ALA A 91 -24.90 -42.09 -5.70
C ALA A 91 -24.00 -43.21 -5.11
N SER A 92 -22.67 -43.07 -5.18
CA SER A 92 -21.67 -44.03 -4.71
C SER A 92 -20.83 -43.50 -3.55
N SER A 93 -21.16 -42.33 -3.00
CA SER A 93 -20.35 -41.65 -1.98
C SER A 93 -20.43 -42.27 -0.57
N GLY A 94 -21.37 -43.20 -0.35
CA GLY A 94 -21.47 -43.97 0.89
C GLY A 94 -22.22 -43.29 2.03
N PHE A 95 -23.21 -42.43 1.73
CA PHE A 95 -24.12 -41.90 2.76
C PHE A 95 -24.88 -43.03 3.46
N SER A 96 -25.02 -42.92 4.79
CA SER A 96 -25.84 -43.84 5.59
C SER A 96 -27.31 -43.85 5.18
N SER A 97 -27.81 -42.70 4.71
CA SER A 97 -29.09 -42.55 4.03
C SER A 97 -28.82 -41.98 2.65
N SER A 98 -28.89 -42.81 1.61
CA SER A 98 -28.63 -42.39 0.24
C SER A 98 -29.54 -41.21 -0.13
N PRO A 99 -28.98 -40.06 -0.58
CA PRO A 99 -29.78 -38.95 -1.06
C PRO A 99 -30.65 -39.39 -2.23
N ALA A 100 -31.96 -39.11 -2.16
CA ALA A 100 -32.84 -39.26 -3.30
C ALA A 100 -32.48 -38.18 -4.33
N SER A 101 -32.53 -38.54 -5.62
CA SER A 101 -32.43 -37.61 -6.74
C SER A 101 -33.75 -37.53 -7.49
N ASP A 102 -34.16 -36.32 -7.85
CA ASP A 102 -35.29 -36.11 -8.74
C ASP A 102 -34.90 -36.48 -10.20
N PRO A 103 -35.75 -37.19 -10.96
CA PRO A 103 -35.42 -37.65 -12.31
C PRO A 103 -35.20 -36.52 -13.32
N ASP A 104 -35.88 -35.37 -13.14
CA ASP A 104 -35.87 -34.27 -14.10
C ASP A 104 -34.95 -33.13 -13.66
N THR A 105 -34.83 -32.92 -12.34
CA THR A 105 -34.13 -31.77 -11.74
C THR A 105 -32.90 -32.15 -10.92
N GLY A 106 -32.63 -33.45 -10.77
CA GLY A 106 -31.45 -33.96 -10.07
C GLY A 106 -31.50 -33.68 -8.56
N ILE A 107 -30.45 -33.04 -8.05
CA ILE A 107 -30.34 -32.60 -6.66
C ILE A 107 -30.42 -31.08 -6.63
N ALA A 108 -31.43 -30.53 -5.96
CA ALA A 108 -31.57 -29.09 -5.81
C ALA A 108 -31.98 -28.71 -4.39
N PHE A 109 -31.39 -27.63 -3.87
CA PHE A 109 -31.66 -27.15 -2.52
C PHE A 109 -31.40 -25.65 -2.44
N LYS A 110 -31.84 -25.03 -1.33
CA LYS A 110 -31.44 -23.67 -0.98
C LYS A 110 -30.68 -23.63 0.33
N ILE A 111 -29.71 -22.71 0.42
CA ILE A 111 -29.04 -22.35 1.67
C ILE A 111 -29.16 -20.83 1.82
N ASN A 112 -29.75 -20.36 2.92
CA ASN A 112 -30.05 -18.94 3.14
C ASN A 112 -30.74 -18.27 1.95
N GLY A 113 -31.64 -19.00 1.27
CA GLY A 113 -32.38 -18.53 0.10
C GLY A 113 -31.62 -18.56 -1.23
N VAL A 114 -30.32 -18.87 -1.24
CA VAL A 114 -29.53 -19.07 -2.46
C VAL A 114 -29.76 -20.49 -2.98
N SER A 115 -30.17 -20.61 -4.24
CA SER A 115 -30.45 -21.90 -4.90
C SER A 115 -29.19 -22.58 -5.43
N PHE A 116 -29.14 -23.90 -5.26
CA PHE A 116 -28.10 -24.78 -5.78
C PHE A 116 -28.73 -25.93 -6.56
N SER A 117 -28.07 -26.38 -7.62
CA SER A 117 -28.50 -27.53 -8.42
C SER A 117 -27.28 -28.31 -8.92
N PHE A 118 -27.35 -29.63 -8.76
CA PHE A 118 -26.29 -30.59 -9.07
C PHE A 118 -26.87 -31.89 -9.64
N SER A 119 -26.04 -32.67 -10.32
CA SER A 119 -26.38 -34.02 -10.79
C SER A 119 -26.08 -35.08 -9.72
N SER A 120 -26.72 -36.25 -9.78
CA SER A 120 -26.36 -37.43 -8.98
C SER A 120 -24.93 -37.94 -9.26
N ASP A 121 -24.37 -37.57 -10.42
CA ASP A 121 -23.01 -37.90 -10.81
C ASP A 121 -21.96 -36.95 -10.21
N ASP A 122 -22.40 -35.80 -9.67
CA ASP A 122 -21.49 -34.85 -9.03
C ASP A 122 -20.99 -35.41 -7.69
N SER A 123 -19.74 -35.09 -7.37
CA SER A 123 -19.13 -35.52 -6.11
C SER A 123 -19.52 -34.63 -4.93
N VAL A 124 -19.49 -35.18 -3.72
CA VAL A 124 -19.75 -34.40 -2.50
C VAL A 124 -18.77 -33.23 -2.37
N SER A 125 -17.51 -33.43 -2.78
CA SER A 125 -16.51 -32.36 -2.82
C SER A 125 -16.90 -31.24 -3.78
N LYS A 126 -17.43 -31.54 -4.96
CA LYS A 126 -17.90 -30.53 -5.91
C LYS A 126 -19.05 -29.71 -5.31
N ILE A 127 -19.99 -30.38 -4.65
CA ILE A 127 -21.13 -29.74 -3.99
C ILE A 127 -20.67 -28.82 -2.85
N MET A 128 -19.81 -29.32 -1.96
CA MET A 128 -19.24 -28.52 -0.86
C MET A 128 -18.47 -27.29 -1.38
N ASN A 129 -17.69 -27.46 -2.44
CA ASN A 129 -16.97 -26.36 -3.08
C ASN A 129 -17.93 -25.34 -3.71
N GLY A 130 -19.03 -25.80 -4.30
CA GLY A 130 -20.10 -24.96 -4.84
C GLY A 130 -20.77 -24.10 -3.75
N ILE A 131 -21.07 -24.70 -2.60
CA ILE A 131 -21.60 -23.98 -1.42
C ILE A 131 -20.58 -22.94 -0.92
N ASN A 132 -19.34 -23.37 -0.68
CA ASN A 132 -18.27 -22.52 -0.13
C ASN A 132 -17.85 -21.36 -1.04
N SER A 133 -18.15 -21.45 -2.34
CA SER A 133 -17.83 -20.40 -3.33
C SER A 133 -19.03 -19.51 -3.67
N SER A 134 -20.16 -19.72 -2.99
CA SER A 134 -21.42 -19.02 -3.26
C SER A 134 -21.58 -17.74 -2.45
N SER A 135 -22.63 -16.98 -2.77
CA SER A 135 -23.07 -15.82 -1.98
C SER A 135 -24.02 -16.19 -0.83
N ALA A 136 -24.05 -17.45 -0.39
CA ALA A 136 -24.94 -17.90 0.69
C ALA A 136 -24.49 -17.45 2.11
N GLY A 137 -23.27 -16.88 2.22
CA GLY A 137 -22.72 -16.36 3.48
C GLY A 137 -22.47 -17.44 4.53
N ILE A 138 -22.10 -18.64 4.07
CA ILE A 138 -21.95 -19.85 4.87
C ILE A 138 -20.78 -20.69 4.34
N LYS A 139 -20.11 -21.37 5.26
CA LYS A 139 -19.10 -22.38 5.00
C LYS A 139 -19.56 -23.78 5.41
N VAL A 140 -19.47 -24.72 4.49
CA VAL A 140 -19.62 -26.16 4.73
C VAL A 140 -18.26 -26.86 4.83
N SER A 141 -18.15 -27.80 5.76
CA SER A 141 -16.98 -28.66 5.92
C SER A 141 -17.39 -30.06 6.36
N TYR A 142 -16.50 -31.04 6.15
CA TYR A 142 -16.67 -32.42 6.58
C TYR A 142 -15.43 -32.89 7.35
N SER A 143 -15.64 -33.44 8.54
CA SER A 143 -14.61 -34.04 9.38
C SER A 143 -14.62 -35.54 9.19
N GLN A 144 -13.61 -36.10 8.54
CA GLN A 144 -13.48 -37.56 8.36
C GLN A 144 -13.22 -38.29 9.69
N LEU A 145 -12.61 -37.61 10.67
CA LEU A 145 -12.38 -38.20 11.99
C LEU A 145 -13.68 -38.36 12.78
N GLU A 146 -14.52 -37.31 12.77
CA GLU A 146 -15.79 -37.30 13.49
C GLU A 146 -16.96 -37.84 12.67
N ASP A 147 -16.74 -38.07 11.36
CA ASP A 147 -17.74 -38.45 10.36
C ASP A 147 -18.95 -37.49 10.36
N LYS A 148 -18.65 -36.18 10.32
CA LYS A 148 -19.65 -35.10 10.48
C LYS A 148 -19.48 -33.99 9.48
N PHE A 149 -20.61 -33.55 8.92
CA PHE A 149 -20.71 -32.27 8.24
C PHE A 149 -20.93 -31.13 9.25
N THR A 150 -20.39 -29.96 8.95
CA THR A 150 -20.64 -28.72 9.70
C THR A 150 -20.92 -27.59 8.74
N LEU A 151 -22.00 -26.85 9.01
CA LEU A 151 -22.43 -25.67 8.27
C LEU A 151 -22.37 -24.46 9.21
N VAL A 152 -21.57 -23.45 8.87
CA VAL A 152 -21.30 -22.28 9.72
C VAL A 152 -21.57 -21.01 8.92
N SER A 153 -22.27 -20.04 9.51
CA SER A 153 -22.39 -18.71 8.91
C SER A 153 -21.04 -17.99 8.92
N ASP A 154 -20.77 -17.22 7.87
CA ASP A 154 -19.60 -16.34 7.82
C ASP A 154 -19.76 -15.15 8.78
N ASP A 155 -21.01 -14.78 9.08
CA ASP A 155 -21.37 -13.73 10.01
C ASP A 155 -21.51 -14.25 11.45
N THR A 156 -21.43 -13.31 12.39
CA THR A 156 -21.63 -13.55 13.83
C THR A 156 -22.84 -12.77 14.33
N GLY A 157 -23.27 -13.03 15.56
CA GLY A 157 -24.41 -12.34 16.17
C GLY A 157 -25.74 -13.09 15.99
N VAL A 158 -26.79 -12.58 16.63
CA VAL A 158 -28.13 -13.21 16.63
C VAL A 158 -28.79 -13.22 15.25
N ALA A 159 -28.39 -12.29 14.38
CA ALA A 159 -28.87 -12.21 13.00
C ALA A 159 -28.20 -13.23 12.07
N SER A 160 -27.08 -13.84 12.49
CA SER A 160 -26.46 -14.92 11.72
C SER A 160 -27.43 -16.10 11.66
N SER A 161 -27.78 -16.49 10.44
CA SER A 161 -28.72 -17.58 10.19
C SER A 161 -28.07 -18.67 9.37
N VAL A 162 -28.35 -19.91 9.74
CA VAL A 162 -28.08 -21.09 8.92
C VAL A 162 -29.42 -21.76 8.67
N SER A 163 -29.90 -21.68 7.45
CA SER A 163 -31.13 -22.32 6.98
C SER A 163 -30.86 -23.08 5.69
N PHE A 164 -31.48 -24.24 5.55
CA PHE A 164 -31.45 -25.00 4.31
C PHE A 164 -32.79 -25.67 4.05
N GLU A 165 -33.09 -25.90 2.78
CA GLU A 165 -34.26 -26.67 2.33
C GLU A 165 -33.88 -27.47 1.08
N ASP A 166 -34.25 -28.74 1.02
CA ASP A 166 -34.21 -29.50 -0.24
C ASP A 166 -35.40 -29.08 -1.11
N THR A 167 -35.13 -28.62 -2.33
CA THR A 167 -36.17 -28.27 -3.32
C THR A 167 -36.40 -29.38 -4.35
N ALA A 168 -35.42 -30.26 -4.53
CA ALA A 168 -35.49 -31.51 -5.28
C ALA A 168 -34.48 -32.52 -4.71
N GLY A 169 -34.90 -33.78 -4.52
CA GLY A 169 -34.09 -34.78 -3.84
C GLY A 169 -34.09 -34.63 -2.31
N SER A 170 -33.07 -35.18 -1.64
CA SER A 170 -32.99 -35.18 -0.16
C SER A 170 -31.56 -35.03 0.40
N LEU A 171 -30.68 -34.31 -0.32
CA LEU A 171 -29.26 -34.22 0.06
C LEU A 171 -29.06 -33.46 1.37
N MET A 172 -29.67 -32.29 1.54
CA MET A 172 -29.47 -31.47 2.74
C MET A 172 -30.00 -32.18 3.99
N ASN A 173 -31.14 -32.87 3.88
CA ASN A 173 -31.66 -33.71 4.95
C ASN A 173 -30.72 -34.89 5.26
N SER A 174 -30.06 -35.47 4.25
CA SER A 174 -29.08 -36.56 4.45
C SER A 174 -27.79 -36.06 5.12
N MET A 175 -27.36 -34.84 4.84
CA MET A 175 -26.17 -34.22 5.43
C MET A 175 -26.40 -33.66 6.84
N PHE A 176 -27.57 -33.08 7.10
CA PHE A 176 -27.82 -32.23 8.28
C PHE A 176 -29.14 -32.52 9.01
N GLY A 177 -29.98 -33.45 8.55
CA GLY A 177 -31.34 -33.67 9.09
C GLY A 177 -31.39 -34.12 10.56
N THR A 178 -30.29 -34.69 11.07
CA THR A 178 -30.12 -35.05 12.50
C THR A 178 -29.14 -34.11 13.23
N GLY A 179 -28.70 -33.05 12.56
CA GLY A 179 -27.73 -32.09 13.08
C GLY A 179 -28.27 -31.24 14.23
N VAL A 180 -27.36 -30.70 15.02
CA VAL A 180 -27.67 -29.74 16.09
C VAL A 180 -27.37 -28.34 15.59
N LEU A 181 -28.40 -27.49 15.51
CA LEU A 181 -28.22 -26.07 15.20
C LEU A 181 -27.81 -25.30 16.47
N LYS A 182 -26.70 -24.58 16.38
CA LYS A 182 -26.28 -23.61 17.41
C LYS A 182 -26.43 -22.20 16.84
N SER A 183 -27.37 -21.43 17.38
CA SER A 183 -27.59 -20.04 16.97
C SER A 183 -26.41 -19.14 17.37
N GLY A 184 -26.15 -18.13 16.54
CA GLY A 184 -25.23 -17.05 16.89
C GLY A 184 -25.77 -16.19 18.04
N THR A 185 -24.86 -15.51 18.72
CA THR A 185 -25.17 -14.60 19.83
C THR A 185 -24.41 -13.31 19.65
N ASP A 186 -25.04 -12.18 19.94
CA ASP A 186 -24.37 -10.89 19.93
C ASP A 186 -23.38 -10.77 21.09
N ALA A 187 -22.30 -10.05 20.86
CA ALA A 187 -21.45 -9.55 21.91
C ALA A 187 -22.17 -8.44 22.69
N VAL A 188 -22.16 -8.55 24.02
CA VAL A 188 -22.75 -7.55 24.92
C VAL A 188 -21.69 -7.11 25.91
N ILE A 189 -21.35 -5.82 25.90
CA ILE A 189 -20.48 -5.20 26.90
C ILE A 189 -21.19 -4.07 27.61
N LYS A 190 -20.73 -3.80 28.83
CA LYS A 190 -21.19 -2.70 29.67
C LYS A 190 -19.99 -1.82 29.97
N LEU A 191 -20.08 -0.55 29.63
CA LEU A 191 -18.98 0.40 29.81
C LEU A 191 -19.46 1.72 30.39
N ASN A 192 -18.58 2.37 31.12
CA ASN A 192 -18.78 3.74 31.59
C ASN A 192 -17.81 4.64 30.82
N MET A 193 -18.25 5.84 30.44
CA MET A 193 -17.41 6.82 29.76
C MET A 193 -16.80 7.81 30.75
N TYR A 194 -15.71 8.45 30.35
CA TYR A 194 -15.05 9.55 31.10
C TYR A 194 -14.66 9.19 32.53
N GLY A 195 -14.42 7.90 32.81
CA GLY A 195 -14.05 7.44 34.15
C GLY A 195 -15.19 7.44 35.17
N SER A 196 -16.46 7.60 34.77
CA SER A 196 -17.59 7.51 35.70
C SER A 196 -17.66 6.11 36.34
N SER A 197 -17.93 6.07 37.64
CA SER A 197 -18.20 4.84 38.40
C SER A 197 -19.69 4.63 38.68
N GLU A 198 -20.55 5.57 38.28
CA GLU A 198 -21.96 5.53 38.61
C GLU A 198 -22.71 4.51 37.72
N PRO A 199 -23.49 3.58 38.30
CA PRO A 199 -24.26 2.61 37.53
C PRO A 199 -25.27 3.24 36.55
N SER A 200 -25.73 4.47 36.82
CA SER A 200 -26.63 5.22 35.93
C SER A 200 -25.99 5.62 34.60
N ASP A 201 -24.66 5.72 34.58
CA ASP A 201 -23.89 6.19 33.41
C ASP A 201 -23.41 5.01 32.55
N GLN A 202 -23.78 3.79 32.94
CA GLN A 202 -23.41 2.57 32.24
C GLN A 202 -24.17 2.45 30.92
N ILE A 203 -23.41 2.38 29.84
CA ILE A 203 -23.91 2.14 28.49
C ILE A 203 -23.78 0.65 28.19
N THR A 204 -24.88 0.01 27.81
CA THR A 204 -24.87 -1.34 27.26
C THR A 204 -24.67 -1.26 25.76
N VAL A 205 -23.59 -1.87 25.27
CA VAL A 205 -23.23 -1.92 23.86
C VAL A 205 -23.42 -3.35 23.37
N THR A 206 -24.34 -3.53 22.43
CA THR A 206 -24.61 -4.80 21.74
C THR A 206 -24.06 -4.74 20.32
N ARG A 207 -23.31 -5.77 19.92
CA ARG A 207 -22.67 -5.85 18.60
C ARG A 207 -22.78 -7.27 18.04
N SER A 208 -23.05 -7.40 16.75
CA SER A 208 -23.03 -8.69 16.07
C SER A 208 -21.62 -9.27 15.98
N THR A 209 -20.59 -8.41 15.97
CA THR A 209 -19.17 -8.78 15.86
C THR A 209 -18.41 -8.54 17.16
N ASN A 210 -17.31 -9.28 17.33
CA ASN A 210 -16.36 -9.06 18.44
C ASN A 210 -15.36 -7.92 18.16
N ALA A 211 -15.38 -7.32 16.97
CA ALA A 211 -14.52 -6.20 16.60
C ALA A 211 -15.38 -5.07 16.05
N PHE A 212 -15.36 -3.92 16.71
CA PHE A 212 -16.23 -2.80 16.38
C PHE A 212 -15.57 -1.46 16.74
N ASP A 213 -16.01 -0.40 16.07
CA ASP A 213 -15.64 0.96 16.42
C ASP A 213 -16.48 1.47 17.60
N LEU A 214 -15.82 2.18 18.50
CA LEU A 214 -16.40 2.91 19.61
C LEU A 214 -15.76 4.30 19.68
N ASN A 215 -16.44 5.32 19.15
CA ASN A 215 -15.99 6.71 19.12
C ASN A 215 -14.58 6.88 18.49
N GLY A 216 -14.33 6.21 17.37
CA GLY A 216 -13.05 6.28 16.65
C GLY A 216 -11.95 5.39 17.24
N SER A 217 -12.27 4.60 18.28
CA SER A 217 -11.39 3.56 18.81
C SER A 217 -11.91 2.18 18.38
N THR A 218 -11.05 1.39 17.74
CA THR A 218 -11.37 -0.01 17.44
C THR A 218 -11.24 -0.86 18.71
N VAL A 219 -12.34 -1.45 19.16
CA VAL A 219 -12.40 -2.38 20.29
C VAL A 219 -12.51 -3.80 19.75
N LYS A 220 -11.64 -4.69 20.23
CA LYS A 220 -11.68 -6.13 19.91
C LYS A 220 -11.82 -6.95 21.19
N LEU A 221 -12.93 -7.67 21.30
CA LEU A 221 -13.20 -8.60 22.39
C LEU A 221 -12.48 -9.93 22.13
N LEU A 222 -11.64 -10.34 23.07
CA LEU A 222 -10.81 -11.56 22.93
C LEU A 222 -11.34 -12.75 23.72
N GLY A 223 -12.09 -12.50 24.78
CA GLY A 223 -12.64 -13.52 25.64
C GLY A 223 -13.48 -12.90 26.74
N LYS A 224 -14.26 -13.74 27.41
CA LYS A 224 -15.07 -13.37 28.57
C LYS A 224 -14.65 -14.21 29.77
N ALA A 225 -14.54 -13.60 30.94
CA ALA A 225 -14.36 -14.30 32.19
C ALA A 225 -15.50 -15.30 32.44
N ALA A 226 -15.18 -16.37 33.16
CA ALA A 226 -16.14 -17.38 33.53
C ALA A 226 -17.26 -16.81 34.42
N GLY A 227 -18.50 -17.21 34.16
CA GLY A 227 -19.68 -16.75 34.91
C GLY A 227 -19.96 -15.26 34.73
N ASP A 228 -20.45 -14.60 35.78
CA ASP A 228 -20.84 -13.18 35.78
C ASP A 228 -19.79 -12.27 36.45
N THR A 229 -18.53 -12.72 36.48
CA THR A 229 -17.44 -11.97 37.11
C THR A 229 -17.18 -10.67 36.34
N ALA A 230 -17.19 -9.53 37.03
CA ALA A 230 -16.84 -8.25 36.44
C ALA A 230 -15.34 -8.17 36.15
N GLU A 231 -14.97 -7.92 34.89
CA GLU A 231 -13.56 -7.85 34.46
C GLU A 231 -12.88 -6.52 34.81
N ASN A 232 -13.66 -5.47 35.11
CA ASN A 232 -13.18 -4.15 35.55
C ASN A 232 -12.00 -3.60 34.71
N ILE A 233 -12.10 -3.71 33.39
CA ILE A 233 -11.08 -3.21 32.46
C ILE A 233 -11.19 -1.68 32.38
N SER A 234 -10.07 -0.99 32.61
CA SER A 234 -9.95 0.45 32.41
C SER A 234 -9.11 0.74 31.18
N ILE A 235 -9.61 1.61 30.29
CA ILE A 235 -8.94 2.02 29.06
C ILE A 235 -8.68 3.52 29.15
N GLY A 236 -7.41 3.92 29.15
CA GLY A 236 -6.98 5.32 29.07
C GLY A 236 -6.53 5.66 27.66
N LEU A 237 -7.08 6.74 27.10
CA LEU A 237 -6.62 7.31 25.83
C LEU A 237 -5.72 8.51 26.13
N ASN A 238 -4.51 8.49 25.59
CA ASN A 238 -3.53 9.57 25.75
C ASN A 238 -2.90 9.90 24.41
N TYR A 239 -2.43 11.14 24.24
CA TYR A 239 -1.62 11.50 23.09
C TYR A 239 -0.29 10.73 23.10
N ASP A 240 0.12 10.27 21.93
CA ASP A 240 1.46 9.72 21.71
C ASP A 240 2.46 10.88 21.56
N VAL A 241 2.96 11.35 22.70
CA VAL A 241 3.88 12.49 22.80
C VAL A 241 5.15 12.27 21.97
N ASP A 242 5.68 11.05 21.94
CA ASP A 242 6.91 10.74 21.22
C ASP A 242 6.70 10.81 19.70
N SER A 243 5.62 10.20 19.20
CA SER A 243 5.28 10.27 17.77
C SER A 243 5.03 11.70 17.30
N ILE A 244 4.38 12.53 18.12
CA ILE A 244 4.17 13.95 17.80
C ILE A 244 5.51 14.72 17.81
N ALA A 245 6.34 14.53 18.84
CA ALA A 245 7.63 15.20 18.95
C ALA A 245 8.58 14.84 17.80
N ASP A 246 8.55 13.58 17.34
CA ASP A 246 9.34 13.12 16.20
C ASP A 246 8.85 13.74 14.88
N LYS A 247 7.53 13.85 14.66
CA LYS A 247 6.98 14.55 13.47
C LYS A 247 7.37 16.03 13.45
N ILE A 248 7.28 16.72 14.59
CA ILE A 248 7.72 18.11 14.72
C ILE A 248 9.23 18.19 14.45
N SER A 249 10.02 17.25 14.97
CA SER A 249 11.47 17.22 14.73
C SER A 249 11.83 17.06 13.25
N SER A 250 11.14 16.18 12.53
CA SER A 250 11.32 15.99 11.09
C SER A 250 10.97 17.27 10.32
N PHE A 251 9.83 17.89 10.62
CA PHE A 251 9.45 19.16 10.00
C PHE A 251 10.52 20.25 10.19
N ILE A 252 11.10 20.36 11.39
CA ILE A 252 12.17 21.33 11.66
C ILE A 252 13.46 20.99 10.90
N SER A 253 13.74 19.70 10.68
CA SER A 253 14.85 19.27 9.82
C SER A 253 14.64 19.74 8.38
N ASP A 254 13.45 19.49 7.81
CA ASP A 254 13.10 19.89 6.44
C ASP A 254 13.15 21.42 6.28
N TYR A 255 12.64 22.16 7.27
CA TYR A 255 12.76 23.62 7.32
C TYR A 255 14.22 24.07 7.27
N ASN A 256 15.07 23.48 8.10
CA ASN A 256 16.49 23.82 8.16
C ASN A 256 17.23 23.50 6.86
N GLU A 257 16.87 22.42 6.18
CA GLU A 257 17.44 22.05 4.88
C GLU A 257 17.02 23.03 3.78
N LEU A 258 15.74 23.38 3.72
CA LEU A 258 15.21 24.39 2.80
C LEU A 258 15.88 25.75 3.02
N LEU A 259 15.92 26.21 4.27
CA LEU A 259 16.54 27.47 4.65
C LEU A 259 18.04 27.46 4.30
N GLY A 260 18.74 26.36 4.61
CA GLY A 260 20.16 26.19 4.29
C GLY A 260 20.43 26.26 2.79
N SER A 261 19.58 25.65 1.97
CA SER A 261 19.68 25.70 0.51
C SER A 261 19.50 27.13 -0.03
N LEU A 262 18.46 27.83 0.43
CA LEU A 262 18.20 29.23 0.06
C LEU A 262 19.35 30.14 0.48
N THR A 263 19.79 30.05 1.73
CA THR A 263 20.91 30.84 2.26
C THR A 263 22.21 30.56 1.52
N THR A 264 22.49 29.31 1.15
CA THR A 264 23.69 28.97 0.37
C THR A 264 23.67 29.69 -0.97
N LEU A 265 22.55 29.63 -1.71
CA LEU A 265 22.40 30.31 -3.00
C LEU A 265 22.49 31.84 -2.89
N THR A 266 21.91 32.44 -1.84
CA THR A 266 21.89 33.90 -1.67
C THR A 266 23.17 34.48 -1.07
N SER A 267 24.03 33.66 -0.47
CA SER A 267 25.28 34.09 0.19
C SER A 267 26.56 33.53 -0.42
N GLU A 268 26.46 32.82 -1.54
CA GLU A 268 27.60 32.22 -2.22
C GLU A 268 28.70 33.25 -2.58
N LYS A 269 29.96 32.83 -2.45
CA LYS A 269 31.11 33.65 -2.84
C LYS A 269 31.17 33.76 -4.36
N VAL A 270 31.29 34.99 -4.85
CA VAL A 270 31.45 35.27 -6.29
C VAL A 270 32.93 35.19 -6.67
N TYR A 271 33.24 34.35 -7.66
CA TYR A 271 34.57 34.26 -8.26
C TYR A 271 34.60 35.09 -9.55
N LYS A 272 34.98 36.36 -9.42
CA LYS A 272 34.94 37.36 -10.51
C LYS A 272 35.91 37.10 -11.66
N ASP A 273 36.93 36.27 -11.44
CA ASP A 273 37.99 36.02 -12.42
C ASP A 273 37.60 34.93 -13.44
N TYR A 274 36.39 34.36 -13.31
CA TYR A 274 35.90 33.27 -14.15
C TYR A 274 34.71 33.74 -14.98
N ASP A 275 34.98 34.16 -16.21
CA ASP A 275 33.94 34.50 -17.19
C ASP A 275 33.36 33.23 -17.86
N PRO A 276 32.14 33.28 -18.44
CA PRO A 276 31.60 32.18 -19.23
C PRO A 276 32.50 31.86 -20.43
N LEU A 277 32.86 30.57 -20.57
CA LEU A 277 33.71 30.11 -21.67
C LEU A 277 32.99 30.15 -23.01
N THR A 278 33.68 30.68 -24.02
CA THR A 278 33.31 30.54 -25.44
C THR A 278 33.50 29.11 -25.92
N ASP A 279 32.89 28.74 -27.04
CA ASP A 279 33.02 27.39 -27.58
C ASP A 279 34.46 27.07 -28.00
N ASP A 280 35.16 28.03 -28.61
CA ASP A 280 36.59 27.93 -28.94
C ASP A 280 37.50 27.75 -27.72
N GLU A 281 37.12 28.29 -26.56
CA GLU A 281 37.86 28.10 -25.30
C GLU A 281 37.57 26.73 -24.68
N LYS A 282 36.33 26.25 -24.78
CA LYS A 282 35.96 24.90 -24.34
C LYS A 282 36.71 23.83 -25.12
N GLU A 283 36.88 23.98 -26.43
CA GLU A 283 37.64 23.03 -27.26
C GLU A 283 39.11 22.89 -26.83
N LYS A 284 39.66 23.89 -26.13
CA LYS A 284 41.05 23.91 -25.65
C LYS A 284 41.22 23.37 -24.23
N LEU A 285 40.13 23.03 -23.54
CA LEU A 285 40.12 22.60 -22.13
C LEU A 285 39.62 21.15 -21.99
N SER A 286 40.05 20.46 -20.92
CA SER A 286 39.50 19.15 -20.59
C SER A 286 38.11 19.25 -19.95
N GLU A 287 37.31 18.18 -20.01
CA GLU A 287 35.95 18.16 -19.42
C GLU A 287 35.92 18.57 -17.93
N ASN A 288 36.91 18.14 -17.15
CA ASN A 288 36.99 18.49 -15.72
C ASN A 288 37.33 19.97 -15.50
N GLU A 289 38.19 20.55 -16.35
CA GLU A 289 38.50 21.98 -16.31
C GLU A 289 37.29 22.81 -16.73
N ILE A 290 36.59 22.42 -17.79
CA ILE A 290 35.34 23.06 -18.24
C ILE A 290 34.31 23.01 -17.11
N LYS A 291 34.12 21.86 -16.46
CA LYS A 291 33.17 21.70 -15.35
C LYS A 291 33.51 22.64 -14.20
N THR A 292 34.75 22.58 -13.72
CA THR A 292 35.20 23.41 -12.58
C THR A 292 35.10 24.88 -12.91
N TRP A 293 35.53 25.30 -14.10
CA TRP A 293 35.43 26.68 -14.56
C TRP A 293 33.98 27.15 -14.65
N THR A 294 33.10 26.30 -15.20
CA THR A 294 31.66 26.61 -15.30
C THR A 294 31.02 26.73 -13.92
N GLU A 295 31.41 25.90 -12.95
CA GLU A 295 30.96 26.02 -11.56
C GLU A 295 31.42 27.36 -10.94
N GLN A 296 32.70 27.75 -11.12
CA GLN A 296 33.21 29.04 -10.63
C GLN A 296 32.53 30.22 -11.35
N ALA A 297 32.31 30.15 -12.66
CA ALA A 297 31.66 31.19 -13.44
C ALA A 297 30.17 31.37 -13.06
N LYS A 298 29.50 30.30 -12.60
CA LYS A 298 28.13 30.36 -12.07
C LYS A 298 28.05 30.80 -10.61
N SER A 299 29.18 30.85 -9.90
CA SER A 299 29.19 31.16 -8.48
C SER A 299 28.55 32.51 -8.15
N GLY A 300 27.66 32.51 -7.17
CA GLY A 300 26.99 33.73 -6.70
C GLY A 300 26.09 34.39 -7.76
N THR A 301 25.65 33.65 -8.78
CA THR A 301 24.65 34.12 -9.75
C THR A 301 23.36 34.56 -9.06
N LEU A 302 22.96 33.85 -8.01
CA LEU A 302 21.78 34.14 -7.19
C LEU A 302 22.11 34.90 -5.91
N ARG A 303 23.35 35.40 -5.78
CA ARG A 303 23.76 36.15 -4.60
C ARG A 303 22.94 37.43 -4.48
N ASN A 304 22.38 37.66 -3.28
CA ASN A 304 21.46 38.77 -3.00
C ASN A 304 20.22 38.79 -3.93
N ASP A 305 19.80 37.65 -4.50
CA ASP A 305 18.55 37.60 -5.26
C ASP A 305 17.39 38.07 -4.37
N THR A 306 16.64 39.06 -4.85
CA THR A 306 15.63 39.74 -4.05
C THR A 306 14.44 38.84 -3.73
N TYR A 307 14.07 37.91 -4.63
CA TYR A 307 12.94 37.00 -4.42
C TYR A 307 13.32 35.91 -3.42
N LEU A 308 14.49 35.28 -3.58
CA LEU A 308 14.97 34.27 -2.64
C LEU A 308 15.25 34.85 -1.25
N THR A 309 15.81 36.06 -1.19
CA THR A 309 16.04 36.77 0.09
C THR A 309 14.72 37.13 0.78
N SER A 310 13.68 37.50 0.01
CA SER A 310 12.34 37.72 0.56
C SER A 310 11.73 36.43 1.12
N ILE A 311 11.89 35.30 0.43
CA ILE A 311 11.40 34.00 0.91
C ILE A 311 12.13 33.59 2.20
N GLU A 312 13.46 33.74 2.26
CA GLU A 312 14.25 33.49 3.48
C GLU A 312 13.71 34.32 4.66
N THR A 313 13.45 35.60 4.42
CA THR A 313 12.93 36.53 5.44
C THR A 313 11.54 36.13 5.92
N ASP A 314 10.62 35.81 5.00
CA ASP A 314 9.25 35.39 5.30
C ASP A 314 9.24 34.07 6.09
N LEU A 315 10.09 33.11 5.71
CA LEU A 315 10.25 31.82 6.41
C LEU A 315 10.76 32.01 7.84
N ARG A 316 11.73 32.90 8.04
CA ARG A 316 12.25 33.20 9.39
C ARG A 316 11.19 33.91 10.23
N SER A 317 10.50 34.89 9.65
CA SER A 317 9.40 35.62 10.29
C SER A 317 8.31 34.71 10.80
N SER A 318 7.95 33.69 10.01
CA SER A 318 6.93 32.72 10.37
C SER A 318 7.23 31.95 11.66
N ILE A 319 8.51 31.78 11.99
CA ILE A 319 8.97 31.00 13.15
C ILE A 319 9.18 31.88 14.39
N TYR A 320 9.85 33.03 14.26
CA TYR A 320 10.14 33.86 15.44
C TYR A 320 8.94 34.68 15.90
N SER A 321 7.97 34.94 15.02
CA SER A 321 6.78 35.73 15.36
C SER A 321 5.84 34.96 16.26
N THR A 322 5.32 35.63 17.28
CA THR A 322 4.32 35.06 18.18
C THR A 322 3.02 34.72 17.45
N ILE A 323 2.32 33.70 17.93
CA ILE A 323 1.01 33.29 17.47
C ILE A 323 -0.02 33.78 18.48
N SER A 324 -1.05 34.48 17.99
CA SER A 324 -2.10 35.07 18.82
C SER A 324 -2.77 34.02 19.71
N GLY A 325 -2.69 34.23 21.03
CA GLY A 325 -3.25 33.35 22.06
C GLY A 325 -2.37 32.17 22.46
N LEU A 326 -1.29 31.87 21.72
CA LEU A 326 -0.44 30.69 21.98
C LEU A 326 0.99 31.07 22.37
N GLY A 327 1.52 32.21 21.92
CA GLY A 327 2.90 32.64 22.20
C GLY A 327 3.90 32.24 21.11
N SER A 328 5.16 32.02 21.47
CA SER A 328 6.24 31.71 20.52
C SER A 328 6.70 30.25 20.63
N LEU A 329 7.26 29.70 19.54
CA LEU A 329 7.82 28.34 19.53
C LEU A 329 8.98 28.13 20.52
N SER A 330 9.66 29.21 20.94
CA SER A 330 10.68 29.15 21.98
C SER A 330 10.13 28.66 23.33
N SER A 331 8.84 28.88 23.60
CA SER A 331 8.18 28.40 24.82
C SER A 331 8.05 26.87 24.87
N ILE A 332 8.06 26.21 23.70
CA ILE A 332 8.01 24.74 23.57
C ILE A 332 9.37 24.14 23.22
N GLY A 333 10.46 24.91 23.40
CA GLY A 333 11.83 24.42 23.21
C GLY A 333 12.38 24.51 21.78
N ILE A 334 11.71 25.20 20.87
CA ILE A 334 12.21 25.41 19.50
C ILE A 334 12.76 26.84 19.38
N THR A 335 14.06 26.95 19.18
CA THR A 335 14.79 28.23 19.25
C THR A 335 15.65 28.45 18.01
N THR A 336 16.07 29.70 17.77
CA THR A 336 17.03 30.03 16.71
C THR A 336 18.44 30.12 17.28
N GLY A 337 19.43 29.75 16.46
CA GLY A 337 20.85 29.88 16.81
C GLY A 337 21.41 31.31 16.65
N LEU A 338 22.70 31.39 16.35
CA LEU A 338 23.38 32.66 16.10
C LEU A 338 22.86 33.33 14.82
N TYR A 339 22.95 34.66 14.75
CA TYR A 339 22.56 35.41 13.55
C TYR A 339 23.33 34.96 12.28
N SER A 340 24.59 34.53 12.46
CA SER A 340 25.43 33.96 11.40
C SER A 340 24.89 32.64 10.83
N GLU A 341 24.05 31.93 11.58
CA GLU A 341 23.40 30.68 11.16
C GLU A 341 22.05 30.94 10.47
N LYS A 342 21.76 32.22 10.17
CA LYS A 342 20.73 32.64 9.23
C LYS A 342 19.32 32.13 9.56
N GLY A 343 19.03 31.95 10.85
CA GLY A 343 17.68 31.56 11.31
C GLY A 343 17.47 30.06 11.43
N LYS A 344 18.53 29.26 11.36
CA LYS A 344 18.49 27.83 11.66
C LYS A 344 17.87 27.56 13.04
N LEU A 345 17.02 26.54 13.09
CA LEU A 345 16.26 26.14 14.26
C LEU A 345 16.94 25.00 15.01
N TYR A 346 16.81 25.05 16.33
CA TYR A 346 17.31 24.09 17.30
C TYR A 346 16.18 23.64 18.20
N ILE A 347 16.10 22.34 18.46
CA ILE A 347 15.02 21.73 19.25
C ILE A 347 15.59 21.17 20.55
N ASP A 348 15.04 21.64 21.66
CA ASP A 348 15.14 21.01 22.97
C ASP A 348 14.02 19.97 23.07
N LYS A 349 14.35 18.71 22.73
CA LYS A 349 13.36 17.61 22.67
C LYS A 349 12.69 17.36 24.02
N ASP A 350 13.37 17.61 25.14
CA ASP A 350 12.82 17.38 26.47
C ASP A 350 11.80 18.46 26.81
N LYS A 351 12.08 19.73 26.49
CA LYS A 351 11.07 20.81 26.62
C LYS A 351 9.87 20.61 25.70
N LEU A 352 10.08 20.15 24.48
CA LEU A 352 9.00 19.87 23.54
C LEU A 352 8.08 18.76 24.09
N ARG A 353 8.65 17.65 24.57
CA ARG A 353 7.89 16.58 25.22
C ARG A 353 7.15 17.06 26.46
N ALA A 354 7.79 17.89 27.29
CA ALA A 354 7.16 18.45 28.47
C ALA A 354 5.98 19.38 28.13
N ALA A 355 6.10 20.18 27.06
CA ALA A 355 5.01 21.01 26.56
C ALA A 355 3.83 20.16 26.07
N LEU A 356 4.10 19.14 25.22
CA LEU A 356 3.10 18.21 24.72
C LEU A 356 2.40 17.43 25.84
N SER A 357 3.13 17.04 26.88
CA SER A 357 2.56 16.31 28.03
C SER A 357 1.67 17.21 28.90
N LYS A 358 1.96 18.52 28.95
CA LYS A 358 1.22 19.50 29.74
C LYS A 358 -0.02 20.01 29.01
N ASP A 359 0.12 20.31 27.72
CA ASP A 359 -0.91 20.88 26.86
C ASP A 359 -0.64 20.48 25.39
N ALA A 360 -1.05 19.26 25.05
CA ALA A 360 -0.88 18.72 23.70
C ALA A 360 -1.64 19.54 22.66
N GLU A 361 -2.86 19.97 22.97
CA GLU A 361 -3.73 20.71 22.07
C GLU A 361 -3.14 22.08 21.75
N GLY A 362 -2.78 22.88 22.76
CA GLY A 362 -2.15 24.18 22.55
C GLY A 362 -0.81 24.09 21.82
N THR A 363 -0.02 23.03 22.11
CA THR A 363 1.25 22.79 21.39
C THR A 363 1.02 22.44 19.93
N LEU A 364 0.01 21.61 19.61
CA LEU A 364 -0.34 21.25 18.24
C LEU A 364 -0.87 22.47 17.48
N GLU A 365 -1.73 23.28 18.10
CA GLU A 365 -2.26 24.51 17.50
C GLU A 365 -1.18 25.50 17.08
N MET A 366 -0.04 25.57 17.79
CA MET A 366 1.09 26.41 17.35
C MET A 366 1.57 26.07 15.93
N PHE A 367 1.37 24.83 15.49
CA PHE A 367 1.73 24.38 14.15
C PHE A 367 0.52 24.40 13.22
N THR A 368 -0.64 23.93 13.69
CA THR A 368 -1.78 23.58 12.83
C THR A 368 -2.92 24.59 12.83
N LYS A 369 -2.92 25.60 13.72
CA LYS A 369 -4.01 26.57 13.78
C LYS A 369 -4.17 27.29 12.45
N GLU A 370 -5.42 27.48 12.04
CA GLU A 370 -5.78 28.23 10.85
C GLU A 370 -6.63 29.44 11.25
N SER A 371 -6.34 30.58 10.66
CA SER A 371 -7.18 31.77 10.74
C SER A 371 -8.48 31.56 9.98
N ASP A 372 -9.56 32.15 10.48
CA ASP A 372 -10.87 32.20 9.81
C ASP A 372 -10.81 32.98 8.48
N ILE A 373 -9.78 33.83 8.29
CA ILE A 373 -9.55 34.56 7.04
C ILE A 373 -8.88 33.62 6.04
N SER A 374 -9.58 33.17 5.00
CA SER A 374 -9.00 32.34 3.93
C SER A 374 -7.82 33.02 3.22
N TYR A 375 -6.83 32.22 2.79
CA TYR A 375 -5.71 32.71 1.97
C TYR A 375 -6.19 33.27 0.62
N SER A 376 -5.73 34.47 0.27
CA SER A 376 -5.91 35.05 -1.06
C SER A 376 -4.77 35.99 -1.43
N LEU A 377 -4.35 35.93 -2.69
CA LEU A 377 -3.34 36.85 -3.26
C LEU A 377 -3.87 38.28 -3.46
N TYR A 378 -5.16 38.50 -3.22
CA TYR A 378 -5.84 39.79 -3.31
C TYR A 378 -6.23 40.36 -1.94
N SER A 379 -5.89 39.68 -0.84
CA SER A 379 -6.17 40.16 0.52
C SER A 379 -5.47 41.49 0.79
N THR A 380 -6.10 42.36 1.57
CA THR A 380 -5.49 43.64 1.99
C THR A 380 -4.33 43.40 2.97
N PRO A 381 -3.40 44.36 3.15
CA PRO A 381 -2.31 44.23 4.12
C PRO A 381 -2.81 43.88 5.54
N GLU A 382 -3.93 44.49 5.98
CA GLU A 382 -4.50 44.25 7.30
C GLU A 382 -5.03 42.81 7.45
N GLN A 383 -5.65 42.27 6.39
CA GLN A 383 -6.10 40.88 6.37
C GLN A 383 -4.93 39.90 6.38
N GLN A 384 -3.86 40.21 5.65
CA GLN A 384 -2.65 39.39 5.61
C GLN A 384 -1.95 39.37 6.97
N GLU A 385 -1.85 40.51 7.64
CA GLU A 385 -1.26 40.62 8.98
C GLU A 385 -2.10 39.86 10.02
N THR A 386 -3.43 40.03 10.00
CA THR A 386 -4.33 39.31 10.91
C THR A 386 -4.20 37.80 10.72
N ARG A 387 -4.29 37.33 9.47
CA ARG A 387 -4.11 35.91 9.13
C ARG A 387 -2.75 35.39 9.57
N PHE A 388 -1.68 36.14 9.34
CA PHE A 388 -0.32 35.75 9.75
C PHE A 388 -0.23 35.59 11.27
N ASN A 389 -0.77 36.54 12.05
CA ASN A 389 -0.72 36.50 13.51
C ASN A 389 -1.54 35.36 14.11
N GLU A 390 -2.68 35.00 13.50
CA GLU A 390 -3.55 33.91 13.96
C GLU A 390 -3.09 32.51 13.51
N ASN A 391 -2.51 32.40 12.32
CA ASN A 391 -2.06 31.12 11.77
C ASN A 391 -0.93 30.50 12.59
N GLY A 392 -1.00 29.18 12.73
CA GLY A 392 0.12 28.33 13.11
C GLY A 392 1.19 28.30 12.04
N VAL A 393 2.36 27.79 12.41
CA VAL A 393 3.57 27.82 11.59
C VAL A 393 3.40 27.14 10.23
N LEU A 394 2.71 25.99 10.18
CA LEU A 394 2.53 25.25 8.93
C LEU A 394 1.71 26.05 7.93
N SER A 395 0.66 26.71 8.41
CA SER A 395 -0.22 27.57 7.59
C SER A 395 0.52 28.81 7.09
N ARG A 396 1.36 29.44 7.93
CA ARG A 396 2.22 30.55 7.50
C ARG A 396 3.18 30.14 6.38
N ILE A 397 3.84 28.99 6.52
CA ILE A 397 4.75 28.46 5.49
C ILE A 397 3.97 28.09 4.22
N SER A 398 2.79 27.49 4.35
CA SER A 398 1.91 27.20 3.22
C SER A 398 1.56 28.47 2.43
N ASP A 399 1.25 29.56 3.13
CA ASP A 399 0.95 30.85 2.50
C ASP A 399 2.17 31.42 1.75
N ILE A 400 3.39 31.25 2.27
CA ILE A 400 4.64 31.63 1.57
C ILE A 400 4.83 30.81 0.30
N ILE A 401 4.64 29.50 0.39
CA ILE A 401 4.74 28.60 -0.77
C ILE A 401 3.72 29.01 -1.83
N LYS A 402 2.46 29.22 -1.46
CA LYS A 402 1.40 29.67 -2.38
C LYS A 402 1.71 31.05 -2.98
N LYS A 403 2.25 31.99 -2.20
CA LYS A 403 2.64 33.33 -2.67
C LYS A 403 3.67 33.28 -3.80
N ASN A 404 4.56 32.29 -3.76
CA ASN A 404 5.67 32.17 -4.70
C ASN A 404 5.42 31.17 -5.83
N LEU A 405 4.67 30.09 -5.57
CA LEU A 405 4.51 28.94 -6.46
C LEU A 405 3.07 28.75 -7.01
N SER A 406 2.10 29.58 -6.64
CA SER A 406 0.73 29.43 -7.18
C SER A 406 0.70 29.53 -8.71
N ASN A 407 0.07 28.54 -9.34
CA ASN A 407 -0.17 28.49 -10.78
C ASN A 407 -1.63 28.82 -11.16
N VAL A 408 -2.54 28.88 -10.19
CA VAL A 408 -3.97 29.20 -10.38
C VAL A 408 -4.23 30.68 -10.07
N GLY A 409 -5.01 31.34 -10.92
CA GLY A 409 -5.36 32.75 -10.76
C GLY A 409 -4.14 33.66 -10.96
N LYS A 410 -3.82 34.49 -9.95
CA LYS A 410 -2.60 35.31 -9.97
C LYS A 410 -1.40 34.38 -9.78
N LYS A 411 -0.52 34.34 -10.78
CA LYS A 411 0.71 33.53 -10.74
C LYS A 411 1.61 34.02 -9.60
N GLY A 412 2.23 33.08 -8.90
CA GLY A 412 3.22 33.35 -7.88
C GLY A 412 4.47 34.03 -8.47
N ALA A 413 5.27 34.64 -7.59
CA ALA A 413 6.44 35.41 -8.00
C ALA A 413 7.45 34.56 -8.80
N LEU A 414 7.82 33.38 -8.31
CA LEU A 414 8.78 32.51 -9.00
C LEU A 414 8.20 31.93 -10.29
N ILE A 415 6.91 31.56 -10.29
CA ILE A 415 6.22 31.08 -11.50
C ILE A 415 6.23 32.12 -12.62
N THR A 416 6.11 33.41 -12.26
CA THR A 416 6.15 34.50 -13.23
C THR A 416 7.57 34.72 -13.79
N LEU A 417 8.58 34.54 -12.93
CA LEU A 417 9.99 34.76 -13.29
C LEU A 417 10.57 33.64 -14.15
N VAL A 418 10.41 32.39 -13.70
CA VAL A 418 11.12 31.22 -14.25
C VAL A 418 10.19 30.10 -14.72
N GLY A 419 8.88 30.22 -14.50
CA GLY A 419 7.90 29.20 -14.86
C GLY A 419 7.70 28.15 -13.75
N SER A 420 6.81 27.20 -14.00
CA SER A 420 6.55 26.09 -13.06
C SER A 420 7.52 24.94 -13.33
N PRO A 421 8.10 24.31 -12.29
CA PRO A 421 9.00 23.17 -12.44
C PRO A 421 8.31 21.96 -13.11
N ASP A 422 7.00 21.81 -12.90
CA ASP A 422 6.20 20.69 -13.43
C ASP A 422 5.63 20.93 -14.84
N SER A 423 5.81 22.13 -15.40
CA SER A 423 5.39 22.45 -16.77
C SER A 423 6.61 22.59 -17.66
N SER A 424 6.49 22.21 -18.94
CA SER A 424 7.53 22.56 -19.91
C SER A 424 7.77 24.07 -19.90
N TYR A 425 9.05 24.45 -19.88
CA TYR A 425 9.48 25.85 -19.94
C TYR A 425 8.70 26.59 -21.04
N ASN A 426 7.91 27.58 -20.65
CA ASN A 426 7.20 28.41 -21.61
C ASN A 426 8.07 29.62 -21.96
N ALA A 427 8.08 30.02 -23.24
CA ALA A 427 8.83 31.17 -23.72
C ALA A 427 8.32 32.53 -23.17
N GLU A 428 7.30 32.50 -22.31
CA GLU A 428 6.55 33.66 -21.82
C GLU A 428 6.94 34.12 -20.41
N THR A 429 7.86 33.43 -19.73
CA THR A 429 8.36 33.90 -18.42
C THR A 429 9.18 35.18 -18.57
N GLU A 430 9.30 35.94 -17.48
CA GLU A 430 10.09 37.18 -17.52
C GLU A 430 11.57 36.92 -17.82
N TYR A 431 12.13 35.79 -17.37
CA TYR A 431 13.50 35.42 -17.73
C TYR A 431 13.59 34.92 -19.17
N SER A 432 12.60 34.16 -19.67
CA SER A 432 12.53 33.75 -21.09
C SER A 432 12.57 34.96 -22.02
N LYS A 433 11.76 35.99 -21.74
CA LYS A 433 11.73 37.22 -22.55
C LYS A 433 13.07 37.96 -22.53
N ARG A 434 13.75 38.01 -21.37
CA ARG A 434 15.07 38.64 -21.25
C ARG A 434 16.14 37.87 -22.02
N ILE A 435 16.11 36.54 -21.95
CA ILE A 435 17.01 35.67 -22.71
C ILE A 435 16.80 35.90 -24.21
N ASN A 436 15.56 35.82 -24.69
CA ASN A 436 15.25 36.05 -26.11
C ASN A 436 15.68 37.45 -26.61
N ALA A 437 15.55 38.48 -25.75
CA ALA A 437 16.02 39.82 -26.08
C ALA A 437 17.55 39.93 -26.16
N LEU A 438 18.26 39.14 -25.33
CA LEU A 438 19.71 39.02 -25.42
C LEU A 438 20.13 38.26 -26.68
N ASP A 439 19.46 37.16 -27.02
CA ASP A 439 19.74 36.39 -28.24
C ASP A 439 19.57 37.25 -29.49
N THR A 440 18.46 38.00 -29.58
CA THR A 440 18.23 38.94 -30.69
C THR A 440 19.33 40.00 -30.79
N LYS A 441 19.87 40.43 -29.64
CA LYS A 441 20.96 41.40 -29.60
C LYS A 441 22.30 40.78 -30.03
N ILE A 442 22.53 39.52 -29.67
CA ILE A 442 23.70 38.74 -30.11
C ILE A 442 23.66 38.61 -31.64
N ASP A 443 22.53 38.16 -32.21
CA ASP A 443 22.36 38.03 -33.66
C ASP A 443 22.66 39.33 -34.40
N PHE A 444 22.15 40.47 -33.90
CA PHE A 444 22.41 41.78 -34.47
C PHE A 444 23.90 42.18 -34.40
N MET A 445 24.58 41.83 -33.30
CA MET A 445 26.01 42.10 -33.14
C MET A 445 26.85 41.24 -34.08
N GLU A 446 26.48 39.98 -34.29
CA GLU A 446 27.14 39.06 -35.22
C GLU A 446 26.98 39.51 -36.68
N GLU A 447 25.79 39.95 -37.09
CA GLU A 447 25.56 40.53 -38.42
C GLU A 447 26.43 41.78 -38.63
N LYS A 448 26.52 42.64 -37.61
CA LYS A 448 27.37 43.83 -37.68
C LYS A 448 28.86 43.49 -37.78
N LEU A 449 29.33 42.49 -37.03
CA LEU A 449 30.72 42.02 -37.11
C LEU A 449 31.02 41.47 -38.50
N THR A 450 30.13 40.67 -39.07
CA THR A 450 30.26 40.12 -40.43
C THR A 450 30.33 41.25 -41.47
N SER A 451 29.48 42.28 -41.34
CA SER A 451 29.49 43.45 -42.23
C SER A 451 30.80 44.24 -42.16
N GLU A 452 31.35 44.40 -40.96
CA GLU A 452 32.65 45.06 -40.73
C GLU A 452 33.80 44.22 -41.30
N GLU A 453 33.78 42.90 -41.09
CA GLU A 453 34.73 41.96 -41.70
C GLU A 453 34.70 42.06 -43.23
N ASP A 454 33.52 41.97 -43.85
CA ASP A 454 33.35 42.14 -45.30
C ASP A 454 33.87 43.49 -45.81
N ARG A 455 33.68 44.56 -45.03
CA ARG A 455 34.22 45.88 -45.37
C ARG A 455 35.75 45.86 -45.37
N TYR A 456 36.37 45.30 -44.33
CA TYR A 456 37.82 45.18 -44.25
C TYR A 456 38.39 44.27 -45.34
N TRP A 457 37.74 43.15 -45.65
CA TRP A 457 38.09 42.30 -46.79
C TRP A 457 38.05 43.07 -48.11
N ARG A 458 36.98 43.83 -48.39
CA ARG A 458 36.89 44.67 -49.60
C ARG A 458 37.99 45.71 -49.68
N GLN A 459 38.31 46.37 -48.57
CA GLN A 459 39.41 47.35 -48.50
C GLN A 459 40.76 46.69 -48.74
N PHE A 460 41.00 45.51 -48.14
CA PHE A 460 42.22 44.75 -48.31
C PHE A 460 42.40 44.28 -49.77
N THR A 461 41.37 43.69 -50.39
CA THR A 461 41.40 43.28 -51.80
C THR A 461 41.59 44.46 -52.75
N THR A 462 41.00 45.63 -52.45
CA THR A 462 41.20 46.86 -53.23
C THR A 462 42.64 47.35 -53.11
N MET A 463 43.21 47.34 -51.90
CA MET A 463 44.61 47.69 -51.65
C MET A 463 45.55 46.72 -52.37
N GLU A 464 45.27 45.42 -52.34
CA GLU A 464 46.06 44.39 -53.03
C GLU A 464 46.02 44.60 -54.55
N SER A 465 44.83 44.86 -55.10
CA SER A 465 44.64 45.17 -56.52
C SER A 465 45.37 46.46 -56.94
N ALA A 466 45.29 47.51 -56.10
CA ALA A 466 46.01 48.76 -56.33
C ALA A 466 47.53 48.56 -56.28
N THR A 467 48.03 47.78 -55.32
CA THR A 467 49.44 47.42 -55.18
C THR A 467 49.92 46.61 -56.39
N ALA A 468 49.15 45.63 -56.85
CA ALA A 468 49.45 44.87 -58.06
C ALA A 468 49.50 45.77 -59.30
N LYS A 469 48.59 46.75 -59.41
CA LYS A 469 48.59 47.75 -60.49
C LYS A 469 49.77 48.71 -60.40
N MET A 470 50.18 49.14 -59.20
CA MET A 470 51.37 49.97 -59.01
C MET A 470 52.64 49.18 -59.36
N ASN A 471 52.72 47.91 -58.99
CA ASN A 471 53.83 47.02 -59.36
C ASN A 471 53.90 46.79 -60.87
N SER A 472 52.76 46.61 -61.55
CA SER A 472 52.75 46.47 -63.02
C SER A 472 53.09 47.78 -63.73
N GLN A 473 52.65 48.93 -63.22
CA GLN A 473 53.05 50.25 -63.71
C GLN A 473 54.54 50.54 -63.48
N SER A 474 55.07 50.24 -62.30
CA SER A 474 56.51 50.33 -62.00
C SER A 474 57.34 49.45 -62.93
N SER A 475 56.87 48.22 -63.19
CA SER A 475 57.48 47.30 -64.15
C SER A 475 57.44 47.85 -65.56
N TYR A 476 56.29 48.39 -66.01
CA TYR A 476 56.15 49.03 -67.33
C TYR A 476 57.06 50.23 -67.49
N ILE A 477 57.16 51.11 -66.48
CA ILE A 477 58.05 52.26 -66.46
C ILE A 477 59.52 51.80 -66.52
N THR A 478 59.89 50.79 -65.73
CA THR A 478 61.24 50.19 -65.74
C THR A 478 61.57 49.62 -67.12
N GLN A 479 60.60 48.97 -67.77
CA GLN A 479 60.75 48.42 -69.13
C GLN A 479 60.87 49.54 -70.18
N LEU A 480 60.13 50.65 -70.03
CA LEU A 480 60.24 51.83 -70.89
C LEU A 480 61.62 52.49 -70.78
N PHE A 481 62.15 52.64 -69.54
CA PHE A 481 63.49 53.17 -69.29
C PHE A 481 64.61 52.22 -69.72
N SER A 482 64.36 50.91 -69.70
CA SER A 482 65.27 49.90 -70.24
C SER A 482 65.25 49.84 -71.77
N SER A 483 64.15 50.23 -72.42
CA SER A 483 63.99 50.22 -73.88
C SER A 483 64.59 51.45 -74.57
N ASN A 484 64.78 52.55 -73.83
CA ASN A 484 65.38 53.80 -74.33
C ASN A 484 66.92 53.85 -74.23
N LYS A 485 67.57 52.70 -73.99
CA LYS A 485 69.02 52.52 -74.19
C LYS A 485 69.27 51.64 -75.42
N ASN A 486 69.14 52.23 -76.60
CA ASN A 486 69.84 51.85 -77.82
C ASN A 486 69.89 53.05 -78.77
#